data_AF-A0A2S0L1U4-F1
#
_entry.id   AF-A0A2S0L1U4-F1
#
_cell.length_a   1.000
_cell.length_b   1.000
_cell.length_c   1.000
_cell.angle_alpha   90.00
_cell.angle_beta   90.00
_cell.angle_gamma   90.00
#
_symmetry.space_group_name_H-M   'P 1'
#
loop_
_entity.id
_entity.type
_entity.pdbx_description
1 polymer ?
#
loop_
_entity_poly.entity_id
_entity_poly.type
_entity_poly.pdbx_seq_one_letter_code
_entity_poly.pdbx_strand_id
1 'polypeptide(L)'
;MQEFGCLIDIYDPWADPVEVEREYGFTSKKGLASLLPGGYDAIVPAVAHREFATFDFQFCKKHDAVVFDVQGILPPEMIDGGL
;
A
#
# COMPACT_ATOMS: atom_id res chain seq x y z
N MET A 1 12.34 3.45 4.69
CA MET A 1 12.26 2.20 3.89
C MET A 1 13.26 2.18 2.74
N GLN A 2 13.32 3.21 1.87
CA GLN A 2 14.34 3.28 0.80
C GLN A 2 15.78 3.24 1.35
N GLU A 3 16.04 3.94 2.46
CA GLU A 3 17.33 3.90 3.17
C GLU A 3 17.72 2.51 3.70
N PHE A 4 16.74 1.61 3.84
CA PHE A 4 16.95 0.22 4.24
C PHE A 4 17.02 -0.74 3.04
N GLY A 5 17.07 -0.21 1.81
CA GLY A 5 17.19 -1.01 0.58
C GLY A 5 15.86 -1.57 0.05
N CYS A 6 14.71 -1.13 0.57
CA CYS A 6 13.41 -1.58 0.08
C CYS A 6 13.06 -0.92 -1.26
N LEU A 7 12.54 -1.71 -2.20
CA LEU A 7 11.81 -1.21 -3.36
C LEU A 7 10.38 -0.87 -2.94
N ILE A 8 9.91 0.33 -3.26
CA ILE A 8 8.63 0.86 -2.78
C ILE A 8 7.80 1.34 -3.96
N ASP A 9 6.55 0.88 -4.01
CA ASP A 9 5.48 1.57 -4.74
C ASP A 9 4.59 2.31 -3.73
N ILE A 10 4.25 3.55 -4.05
CA ILE A 10 3.30 4.36 -3.29
C ILE A 10 1.95 4.25 -3.96
N TYR A 11 0.89 3.97 -3.21
CA TYR A 11 -0.48 3.94 -3.70
C TYR A 11 -1.35 4.78 -2.80
N ASP A 12 -2.08 5.72 -3.41
CA ASP A 12 -3.05 6.55 -2.73
C ASP A 12 -4.29 6.67 -3.63
N PRO A 13 -5.49 6.29 -3.15
CA PRO A 13 -6.70 6.33 -3.95
C PRO A 13 -7.16 7.76 -4.28
N TRP A 14 -6.73 8.77 -3.52
CA TRP A 14 -7.15 10.16 -3.64
C TRP A 14 -6.10 11.04 -4.30
N ALA A 15 -4.82 10.73 -4.16
CA ALA A 15 -3.76 11.54 -4.75
C ALA A 15 -3.71 11.42 -6.28
N ASP A 16 -3.35 12.52 -6.94
CA ASP A 16 -2.97 12.50 -8.35
C ASP A 16 -1.46 12.23 -8.49
N PRO A 17 -1.02 11.19 -9.21
CA PRO A 17 0.39 10.91 -9.45
C PRO A 17 1.19 12.09 -9.99
N VAL A 18 0.57 12.93 -10.84
CA VAL A 18 1.24 14.10 -11.41
C VAL A 18 1.50 15.15 -10.34
N GLU A 19 0.55 15.36 -9.43
CA GLU A 19 0.72 16.30 -8.30
C GLU A 19 1.72 15.75 -7.30
N VAL A 20 1.67 14.45 -6.99
CA VAL A 20 2.63 13.80 -6.08
C VAL A 20 4.07 13.92 -6.59
N GLU A 21 4.29 13.68 -7.88
CA GLU A 21 5.60 13.85 -8.49
C GLU A 21 6.05 15.31 -8.47
N ARG A 22 5.16 16.25 -8.82
CA ARG A 22 5.49 17.68 -8.87
C ARG A 22 5.83 18.26 -7.49
N GLU A 23 5.09 17.86 -6.45
CA GLU A 23 5.23 18.43 -5.10
C GLU A 23 6.28 17.70 -4.26
N TYR A 24 6.36 16.38 -4.36
CA TYR A 24 7.19 15.55 -3.48
C TYR A 24 8.32 14.82 -4.21
N GLY A 25 8.35 14.82 -5.54
CA GLY A 25 9.35 14.10 -6.34
C GLY A 25 9.21 12.58 -6.29
N PHE A 26 8.06 12.07 -5.83
CA PHE A 26 7.78 10.65 -5.76
C PHE A 26 6.84 10.20 -6.87
N THR A 27 7.07 9.01 -7.42
CA THR A 27 6.11 8.35 -8.29
C THR A 27 5.10 7.60 -7.43
N SER A 28 3.81 7.84 -7.66
CA SER A 28 2.73 7.06 -7.07
C SER A 28 1.88 6.35 -8.13
N LYS A 29 1.21 5.29 -7.68
CA LYS A 29 0.34 4.42 -8.44
C LYS A 29 -1.11 4.86 -8.21
N LYS A 30 -1.91 4.88 -9.28
CA LYS A 30 -3.34 5.22 -9.22
C LYS A 30 -4.17 4.08 -9.81
N GLY A 31 -5.12 3.60 -9.02
CA GLY A 31 -5.97 2.46 -9.37
C GLY A 31 -5.26 1.11 -9.23
N LEU A 32 -6.05 0.09 -8.88
CA LEU A 32 -5.58 -1.27 -8.59
C LEU A 32 -4.74 -1.88 -9.72
N ALA A 33 -5.13 -1.64 -10.99
CA ALA A 33 -4.45 -2.18 -12.17
C ALA A 33 -3.02 -1.65 -12.38
N SER A 34 -2.62 -0.58 -11.67
CA SER A 34 -1.26 -0.04 -11.74
C SER A 34 -0.29 -0.70 -10.76
N LEU A 35 -0.81 -1.53 -9.83
CA LEU A 35 -0.03 -2.29 -8.86
C LEU A 35 0.44 -3.62 -9.45
N LEU A 36 1.55 -4.14 -8.91
CA LEU A 36 2.10 -5.41 -9.32
C LEU A 36 1.28 -6.58 -8.71
N PRO A 37 0.64 -7.44 -9.53
CA PRO A 37 -0.11 -8.58 -9.01
C PRO A 37 0.84 -9.57 -8.33
N GLY A 38 0.52 -10.01 -7.11
CA GLY A 38 1.36 -10.89 -6.31
C GLY A 38 2.82 -10.42 -6.17
N GLY A 39 3.05 -9.11 -6.18
CA GLY A 39 4.39 -8.51 -6.28
C GLY A 39 5.02 -8.09 -4.97
N TYR A 40 4.20 -7.87 -3.93
CA TYR A 40 4.65 -7.21 -2.71
C TYR A 40 4.90 -8.21 -1.58
N ASP A 41 6.07 -8.09 -0.96
CA ASP A 41 6.46 -8.86 0.24
C ASP A 41 5.91 -8.24 1.54
N ALA A 42 5.57 -6.95 1.51
CA ALA A 42 4.95 -6.26 2.63
C ALA A 42 4.01 -5.15 2.13
N ILE A 43 2.91 -4.94 2.84
CA ILE A 43 1.93 -3.89 2.59
C ILE A 43 1.66 -3.16 3.89
N VAL A 44 1.76 -1.82 3.87
CA VAL A 44 1.60 -0.98 5.04
C VAL A 44 0.65 0.18 4.70
N PRO A 45 -0.60 0.17 5.18
CA PRO A 45 -1.49 1.32 5.08
C PRO A 45 -0.93 2.49 5.90
N ALA A 46 -0.31 3.46 5.24
CA ALA A 46 0.33 4.58 5.92
C ALA A 46 -0.66 5.67 6.37
N VAL A 47 -1.87 5.71 5.79
CA VAL A 47 -2.93 6.68 6.08
C VAL A 47 -4.26 5.95 6.19
N ALA A 48 -5.11 6.40 7.12
CA ALA A 48 -6.39 5.80 7.49
C ALA A 48 -7.51 6.01 6.44
N HIS A 49 -7.26 5.77 5.15
CA HIS A 49 -8.28 5.85 4.11
C HIS A 49 -9.30 4.71 4.24
N ARG A 50 -10.59 5.05 4.21
CA ARG A 50 -11.67 4.06 4.37
C ARG A 50 -11.74 3.09 3.20
N GLU A 51 -11.26 3.51 2.03
CA GLU A 51 -11.11 2.71 0.82
C GLU A 51 -10.32 1.43 1.06
N PHE A 52 -9.35 1.45 1.98
CA PHE A 52 -8.53 0.29 2.31
C PHE A 52 -9.29 -0.80 3.06
N ALA A 53 -10.38 -0.47 3.77
CA ALA A 53 -11.21 -1.47 4.45
C ALA A 53 -11.92 -2.44 3.48
N THR A 54 -12.04 -2.06 2.21
CA THR A 54 -12.65 -2.88 1.15
C THR A 54 -11.66 -3.20 0.03
N PHE A 55 -10.38 -2.91 0.22
CA PHE A 55 -9.35 -3.13 -0.80
C PHE A 55 -8.96 -4.61 -0.85
N ASP A 56 -8.86 -5.17 -2.06
CA ASP A 56 -8.41 -6.54 -2.25
C ASP A 56 -6.88 -6.64 -2.21
N PHE A 57 -6.34 -6.78 -1.00
CA PHE A 57 -4.90 -6.98 -0.80
C PHE A 57 -4.40 -8.29 -1.43
N GLN A 58 -5.26 -9.30 -1.60
CA GLN A 58 -4.84 -10.59 -2.16
C GLN A 58 -4.36 -10.46 -3.60
N PHE A 59 -4.90 -9.50 -4.35
CA PHE A 59 -4.46 -9.22 -5.72
C PHE A 59 -2.95 -8.95 -5.82
N CYS A 60 -2.41 -8.17 -4.89
CA CYS A 60 -1.03 -7.69 -4.96
C CYS A 60 -0.08 -8.37 -3.96
N LYS A 61 -0.63 -9.05 -2.95
CA LYS A 61 0.10 -9.77 -1.90
C LYS A 61 0.77 -11.05 -2.44
N LYS A 62 2.07 -11.26 -2.15
CA LYS A 62 2.74 -12.57 -2.32
C LYS A 62 2.24 -13.57 -1.26
N HIS A 63 2.44 -14.87 -1.49
CA HIS A 63 1.95 -15.90 -0.56
C HIS A 63 2.39 -15.65 0.91
N ASP A 64 3.66 -15.32 1.14
CA ASP A 64 4.24 -15.12 2.48
C ASP A 64 4.36 -13.64 2.86
N ALA A 65 3.64 -12.75 2.18
CA ALA A 65 3.74 -11.33 2.45
C ALA A 65 3.04 -10.94 3.76
N VAL A 66 3.47 -9.81 4.32
CA VAL A 66 2.93 -9.27 5.57
C VAL A 66 2.08 -8.04 5.30
N VAL A 67 0.85 -8.02 5.80
CA VAL A 67 0.03 -6.80 5.90
C VAL A 67 0.16 -6.28 7.33
N PHE A 68 0.79 -5.12 7.47
CA PHE A 68 1.02 -4.48 8.77
C PHE A 68 0.20 -3.20 8.89
N ASP A 69 -0.86 -3.24 9.68
CA ASP A 69 -1.76 -2.10 9.86
C ASP A 69 -1.29 -1.20 11.00
N VAL A 70 -0.70 -0.07 10.64
CA VAL A 70 -0.26 0.95 11.60
C VAL A 70 -1.36 1.95 11.98
N GLN A 71 -2.50 1.93 11.29
CA GLN A 71 -3.61 2.87 11.51
C GLN A 71 -4.82 2.20 12.20
N GLY A 72 -4.86 0.87 12.26
CA GLY A 72 -5.94 0.12 12.91
C GLY A 72 -7.28 0.23 12.17
N ILE A 73 -7.24 0.33 10.85
CA ILE A 73 -8.42 0.51 9.99
C ILE A 73 -8.82 -0.77 9.23
N LEU A 74 -7.96 -1.77 9.20
CA LEU A 74 -8.20 -3.03 8.51
C LEU A 74 -8.89 -4.04 9.45
N PRO A 75 -9.83 -4.84 8.92
CA PRO A 75 -10.39 -5.97 9.64
C PRO A 75 -9.31 -6.99 10.07
N PRO A 76 -9.47 -7.66 11.23
CA PRO A 76 -8.48 -8.60 11.76
C PRO A 76 -8.09 -9.73 10.81
N GLU A 77 -8.98 -10.12 9.89
CA GLU A 77 -8.74 -11.19 8.93
C GLU A 77 -7.78 -10.78 7.80
N MET A 78 -7.53 -9.48 7.63
CA MET A 78 -6.67 -8.92 6.58
C MET A 78 -5.24 -8.60 7.05
N ILE A 79 -4.95 -8.70 8.35
CA ILE A 79 -3.68 -8.26 8.93
C ILE A 79 -2.88 -9.44 9.48
N ASP A 80 -1.57 -9.40 9.26
CA ASP A 80 -0.61 -10.34 9.85
C ASP A 80 -0.03 -9.76 11.16
N GLY A 81 -0.15 -8.44 11.35
CA GLY A 81 0.17 -7.73 12.59
C GLY A 81 -0.34 -6.29 12.56
N GLY A 82 -0.45 -5.67 13.73
CA GLY A 82 -0.89 -4.28 13.88
C GLY A 82 -0.47 -3.71 15.23
N LEU A 83 -0.65 -2.39 15.39
CA LEU A 83 -0.43 -1.67 16.66
C LEU A 83 -1.73 -1.51 17.47
#